data_AF-A0A2H0N2M3-F1
#
_entry.id   AF-A0A2H0N2M3-F1
#
_cell.length_a   1.000
_cell.length_b   1.000
_cell.length_c   1.000
_cell.angle_alpha   90.00
_cell.angle_beta   90.00
_cell.angle_gamma   90.00
#
_symmetry.space_group_name_H-M   'P 1'
#
loop_
_entity.id
_entity.type
_entity.pdbx_description
1 polymer ?
#
loop_
_entity_poly.entity_id
_entity_poly.type
_entity_poly.pdbx_seq_one_letter_code
_entity_poly.pdbx_strand_id
1 'polypeptide(L)'
;KINAEFDSLGRRGLLPAGVVFDGGGAKLGGLIGLAKDELSLPASLGYPIDMYGLAEKGHDVAFAPAIGLVRWGSHVVQGASGTHGSHRRSSLTSATKALGAVQSFWKSLIP
;
A
#
# COMPACT_ATOMS: atom_id res chain seq x y z
N LYS A 1 10.71 -17.79 -8.67
CA LYS A 1 11.55 -16.94 -7.79
C LYS A 1 10.90 -16.68 -6.42
N ILE A 2 9.61 -16.33 -6.31
CA ILE A 2 8.91 -16.19 -5.01
C ILE A 2 9.02 -17.43 -4.10
N ASN A 3 8.84 -18.63 -4.65
CA ASN A 3 8.98 -19.85 -3.86
C ASN A 3 10.40 -20.02 -3.26
N ALA A 4 11.45 -19.52 -3.93
CA ALA A 4 12.81 -19.54 -3.38
C ALA A 4 13.00 -18.54 -2.23
N GLU A 5 12.30 -17.39 -2.27
CA GLU A 5 12.29 -16.43 -1.16
C GLU A 5 11.55 -16.99 0.06
N PHE A 6 10.45 -17.71 -0.15
CA PHE A 6 9.76 -18.37 0.97
C PHE A 6 10.60 -19.49 1.60
N ASP A 7 11.44 -20.16 0.81
CA ASP A 7 12.43 -21.12 1.32
C ASP A 7 13.55 -20.43 2.09
N SER A 8 14.12 -19.35 1.57
CA SER A 8 15.20 -18.62 2.24
C SER A 8 14.75 -18.07 3.60
N LEU A 9 13.46 -17.72 3.73
CA LEU A 9 12.83 -17.29 4.97
C LEU A 9 12.33 -18.47 5.85
N GLY A 10 12.35 -19.71 5.36
CA GLY A 10 11.83 -20.88 6.06
C GLY A 10 10.31 -20.82 6.33
N ARG A 11 9.55 -20.08 5.50
CA ARG A 11 8.11 -19.84 5.70
C ARG A 11 7.22 -20.36 4.56
N ARG A 12 7.73 -21.21 3.68
CA ARG A 12 6.94 -21.81 2.60
C ARG A 12 5.72 -22.55 3.18
N GLY A 13 4.52 -22.20 2.71
CA GLY A 13 3.26 -22.79 3.21
C GLY A 13 2.89 -22.41 4.65
N LEU A 14 3.69 -21.57 5.33
CA LEU A 14 3.55 -21.23 6.75
C LEU A 14 3.14 -19.76 6.96
N LEU A 15 2.43 -19.18 6.00
CA LEU A 15 1.86 -17.83 6.07
C LEU A 15 0.34 -17.94 6.24
N PRO A 16 -0.20 -17.97 7.49
CA PRO A 16 -1.62 -18.19 7.72
C PRO A 16 -2.50 -17.09 7.10
N ALA A 17 -1.97 -15.87 7.01
CA ALA A 17 -2.62 -14.74 6.35
C ALA A 17 -2.67 -14.89 4.82
N GLY A 18 -1.83 -15.76 4.25
CA GLY A 18 -1.78 -16.03 2.82
C GLY A 18 -1.24 -14.84 2.01
N VAL A 19 -1.74 -14.72 0.78
CA VAL A 19 -1.36 -13.73 -0.22
C VAL A 19 -2.58 -12.87 -0.56
N VAL A 20 -2.37 -11.55 -0.61
CA VAL A 20 -3.40 -10.59 -1.00
C VAL A 20 -2.92 -9.87 -2.26
N PHE A 21 -3.73 -9.87 -3.31
CA PHE A 21 -3.45 -9.17 -4.56
C PHE A 21 -4.19 -7.84 -4.61
N ASP A 22 -3.50 -6.77 -5.00
CA ASP A 22 -4.06 -5.45 -5.22
C ASP A 22 -3.75 -4.90 -6.63
N GLY A 23 -4.40 -3.78 -6.98
CA GLY A 23 -4.20 -3.10 -8.26
C GLY A 23 -4.98 -3.71 -9.43
N GLY A 24 -4.84 -3.09 -10.61
CA GLY A 24 -5.63 -3.49 -11.79
C GLY A 24 -5.28 -4.88 -12.33
N GLY A 25 -4.01 -5.29 -12.17
CA GLY A 25 -3.54 -6.63 -12.56
C GLY A 25 -4.12 -7.76 -11.71
N ALA A 26 -4.57 -7.46 -10.49
CA ALA A 26 -5.18 -8.45 -9.61
C ALA A 26 -6.51 -9.02 -10.16
N LYS A 27 -7.15 -8.32 -11.10
CA LYS A 27 -8.39 -8.76 -11.75
C LYS A 27 -8.20 -9.80 -12.84
N LEU A 28 -6.96 -10.20 -13.12
CA LEU A 28 -6.69 -11.22 -14.13
C LEU A 28 -7.45 -12.51 -13.76
N GLY A 29 -8.27 -12.99 -14.69
CA GLY A 29 -9.03 -14.22 -14.51
C GLY A 29 -8.11 -15.40 -14.19
N GLY A 30 -8.48 -16.18 -13.17
CA GLY A 30 -7.69 -17.35 -12.74
C GLY A 30 -6.48 -17.03 -11.86
N LEU A 31 -6.13 -15.76 -11.63
CA LEU A 31 -4.97 -15.38 -10.81
C LEU A 31 -5.02 -15.99 -9.39
N ILE A 32 -6.17 -15.88 -8.73
CA ILE A 32 -6.36 -16.41 -7.37
C ILE A 32 -6.22 -17.94 -7.32
N GLY A 33 -6.74 -18.64 -8.34
CA GLY A 33 -6.63 -20.10 -8.42
C GLY A 33 -5.17 -20.52 -8.60
N LEU A 34 -4.51 -19.95 -9.62
CA LEU A 34 -3.09 -20.21 -9.90
C LEU A 34 -2.21 -19.92 -8.68
N ALA A 35 -2.47 -18.83 -7.96
CA ALA A 35 -1.70 -18.47 -6.77
C ALA A 35 -1.88 -19.48 -5.62
N LYS A 36 -3.09 -20.01 -5.42
CA LYS A 36 -3.34 -21.05 -4.41
C LYS A 36 -2.58 -22.33 -4.76
N ASP A 37 -2.61 -22.73 -6.03
CA ASP A 37 -1.96 -23.95 -6.50
C ASP A 37 -0.43 -23.84 -6.42
N GLU A 38 0.15 -22.73 -6.91
CA GLU A 38 1.60 -22.54 -6.98
C GLU A 38 2.25 -22.23 -5.62
N LEU A 39 1.55 -21.49 -4.76
CA LEU A 39 2.11 -21.04 -3.47
C LEU A 39 1.70 -21.95 -2.31
N SER A 40 0.70 -22.83 -2.49
CA SER A 40 0.11 -23.63 -1.42
C SER A 40 -0.32 -22.78 -0.22
N LEU A 41 -0.82 -21.57 -0.49
CA LEU A 41 -1.25 -20.57 0.49
C LEU A 41 -2.65 -20.06 0.16
N PRO A 42 -3.43 -19.61 1.16
CA PRO A 42 -4.66 -18.87 0.90
C PRO A 42 -4.35 -17.64 0.02
N ALA A 43 -5.19 -17.34 -0.96
CA ALA A 43 -5.05 -16.16 -1.81
C ALA A 43 -6.38 -15.42 -1.94
N SER A 44 -6.34 -14.08 -1.93
CA SER A 44 -7.52 -13.21 -2.00
C SER A 44 -7.22 -11.87 -2.68
N LEU A 45 -8.27 -11.11 -3.00
CA LEU A 45 -8.19 -9.73 -3.51
C LEU A 45 -8.28 -8.73 -2.36
N GLY A 46 -7.40 -7.74 -2.35
CA GLY A 46 -7.36 -6.65 -1.37
C GLY A 46 -8.15 -5.45 -1.84
N TYR A 47 -9.38 -5.30 -1.34
CA TYR A 47 -10.22 -4.13 -1.65
C TYR A 47 -9.96 -2.97 -0.68
N PRO A 48 -10.09 -1.71 -1.13
CA PRO A 48 -10.00 -0.55 -0.26
C PRO A 48 -11.10 -0.56 0.81
N ILE A 49 -10.73 -0.41 2.08
CA ILE A 49 -11.65 -0.32 3.22
C ILE A 49 -11.71 1.11 3.78
N ASP A 50 -12.80 1.43 4.49
CA ASP A 50 -13.03 2.72 5.18
C ASP A 50 -13.02 3.97 4.28
N MET A 51 -13.41 3.83 3.01
CA MET A 51 -13.50 4.94 2.06
C MET A 51 -14.90 5.56 2.08
N TYR A 52 -15.07 6.66 2.83
CA TYR A 52 -16.32 7.42 2.88
C TYR A 52 -16.30 8.57 1.86
N GLY A 53 -17.40 8.74 1.12
CA GLY A 53 -17.58 9.85 0.17
C GLY A 53 -16.83 9.69 -1.16
N LEU A 54 -16.26 8.51 -1.42
CA LEU A 54 -15.66 8.17 -2.71
C LEU A 54 -16.75 7.69 -3.68
N ALA A 55 -16.58 7.94 -4.98
CA ALA A 55 -17.46 7.36 -5.99
C ALA A 55 -17.36 5.83 -5.95
N GLU A 56 -18.45 5.12 -6.29
CA GLU A 56 -18.52 3.64 -6.29
C GLU A 56 -17.32 2.96 -6.99
N LYS A 57 -16.82 3.58 -8.06
CA LYS A 57 -15.64 3.11 -8.80
C LYS A 57 -14.38 3.04 -7.94
N GLY A 58 -14.26 3.87 -6.92
CA GLY A 58 -13.10 3.91 -6.03
C GLY A 58 -13.02 2.73 -5.06
N HIS A 59 -14.07 1.93 -4.92
CA HIS A 59 -14.02 0.67 -4.16
C HIS A 59 -13.40 -0.49 -4.96
N ASP A 60 -13.00 -0.24 -6.21
CA ASP A 60 -12.31 -1.20 -7.04
C ASP A 60 -10.87 -1.43 -6.55
N VAL A 61 -10.45 -2.71 -6.53
CA VAL A 61 -9.07 -3.14 -6.25
C VAL A 61 -8.03 -2.42 -7.13
N ALA A 62 -8.42 -1.97 -8.32
CA ALA A 62 -7.57 -1.17 -9.20
C ALA A 62 -7.12 0.16 -8.59
N PHE A 63 -7.92 0.76 -7.71
CA PHE A 63 -7.59 2.02 -7.04
C PHE A 63 -6.93 1.83 -5.67
N ALA A 64 -6.83 0.60 -5.16
CA ALA A 64 -6.22 0.32 -3.86
C ALA A 64 -4.79 0.91 -3.71
N PRO A 65 -3.90 0.83 -4.72
CA PRO A 65 -2.57 1.43 -4.61
C PRO A 65 -2.61 2.95 -4.48
N ALA A 66 -3.44 3.62 -5.28
CA ALA A 66 -3.58 5.08 -5.25
C ALA A 66 -4.18 5.56 -3.92
N ILE A 67 -5.22 4.87 -3.44
CA ILE A 67 -5.85 5.14 -2.14
C ILE A 67 -4.85 4.94 -1.01
N GLY A 68 -4.05 3.87 -1.05
CA GLY A 68 -3.01 3.59 -0.07
C GLY A 68 -1.96 4.70 -0.01
N LEU A 69 -1.52 5.22 -1.16
CA LEU A 69 -0.58 6.35 -1.23
C LEU A 69 -1.17 7.64 -0.63
N VAL A 70 -2.43 7.95 -0.93
CA VAL A 70 -3.10 9.13 -0.35
C VAL A 70 -3.23 8.98 1.16
N ARG A 71 -3.65 7.80 1.65
CA ARG A 71 -3.76 7.50 3.09
C ARG A 71 -2.41 7.62 3.78
N TRP A 72 -1.36 7.02 3.21
CA TRP A 72 0.01 7.12 3.71
C TRP A 72 0.48 8.58 3.76
N GLY A 73 0.29 9.34 2.67
CA GLY A 73 0.64 10.76 2.62
C GLY A 73 -0.05 11.58 3.70
N SER A 74 -1.33 11.30 3.97
CA SER A 74 -2.07 11.98 5.04
C SER A 74 -1.49 11.69 6.43
N HIS A 75 -1.08 10.44 6.71
CA HIS A 75 -0.43 10.06 7.96
C HIS A 75 0.96 10.69 8.11
N VAL A 76 1.73 10.80 7.02
CA VAL A 76 3.05 11.47 7.02
C VAL A 76 2.90 12.96 7.34
N VAL A 77 1.90 13.64 6.75
CA VAL A 77 1.62 15.05 7.03
C VAL A 77 1.17 15.25 8.48
N GLN A 78 0.33 14.37 9.01
CA GLN A 78 -0.15 14.43 10.40
C GLN A 78 0.94 14.13 11.44
N GLY A 79 1.81 13.14 11.18
CA GLY A 79 2.93 12.77 12.06
C GLY A 79 3.98 13.88 12.20
N ALA A 80 4.08 14.79 11.23
CA ALA A 80 4.97 15.95 11.26
C ALA A 80 4.40 17.19 11.97
N SER A 81 3.20 17.09 12.57
CA SER A 81 2.50 18.18 13.28
C SER A 81 2.59 18.09 14.82
N GLY A 82 3.38 17.16 15.37
CA GLY A 82 3.56 16.96 16.82
C GLY A 82 4.48 17.96 17.53
N THR A 83 4.64 19.20 17.06
CA THR A 83 5.43 20.22 17.78
C THR A 83 4.80 21.61 17.65
N HIS A 84 4.13 22.03 18.73
CA HIS A 84 3.92 23.39 19.23
C HIS A 84 3.39 24.48 18.28
N GLY A 85 2.35 25.17 18.76
CA GLY A 85 2.20 26.61 18.53
C GLY A 85 1.09 27.00 17.57
N SER A 86 0.09 27.69 18.14
CA SER A 86 -0.70 28.71 17.45
C SER A 86 0.15 29.47 16.43
N HIS A 87 -0.21 29.46 15.15
CA HIS A 87 -0.28 30.63 14.27
C HIS A 87 -0.77 30.22 12.88
N ARG A 88 -1.83 30.91 12.45
CA ARG A 88 -2.27 31.01 11.06
C ARG A 88 -1.07 31.36 10.17
N ARG A 89 -0.68 30.51 9.22
CA ARG A 89 -0.09 30.90 7.92
C ARG A 89 0.02 29.70 6.94
N SER A 90 -0.74 29.83 5.85
CA SER A 90 -0.45 29.38 4.47
C SER A 90 -0.08 27.92 4.19
N SER A 91 -1.02 27.26 3.49
CA SER A 91 -0.97 26.19 2.47
C SER A 91 0.33 25.84 1.69
N LEU A 92 1.51 26.41 1.99
CA LEU A 92 2.75 26.27 1.20
C LEU A 92 3.86 25.46 1.91
N THR A 93 3.76 25.23 3.23
CA THR A 93 4.70 24.39 4.01
C THR A 93 4.37 22.90 3.99
N SER A 94 3.13 22.53 3.68
CA SER A 94 2.70 21.13 3.57
C SER A 94 3.22 20.45 2.30
N ALA A 95 3.34 21.20 1.20
CA ALA A 95 3.90 20.70 -0.06
C ALA A 95 5.40 20.42 0.05
N THR A 96 6.17 21.28 0.74
CA THR A 96 7.62 21.10 0.92
C THR A 96 7.97 19.92 1.83
N LYS A 97 7.15 19.63 2.85
CA LYS A 97 7.34 18.44 3.71
C LYS A 97 6.97 17.12 3.02
N ALA A 98 5.87 17.10 2.28
CA ALA A 98 5.50 15.93 1.47
C ALA A 98 6.57 15.61 0.42
N LEU A 99 7.14 16.64 -0.22
CA LEU A 99 8.29 16.49 -1.11
C LEU A 99 9.53 15.92 -0.38
N GLY A 100 9.79 16.34 0.86
CA GLY A 100 10.90 15.82 1.67
C GLY A 100 10.80 14.33 2.00
N ALA A 101 9.61 13.85 2.38
CA ALA A 101 9.39 12.43 2.68
C ALA A 101 9.47 11.54 1.43
N VAL A 102 8.95 12.03 0.30
CA VAL A 102 9.12 11.35 -1.01
C VAL A 102 10.60 11.33 -1.41
N GLN A 103 11.34 12.41 -1.17
CA GLN A 103 12.78 12.46 -1.46
C GLN A 103 13.59 11.50 -0.59
N SER A 104 13.28 11.35 0.71
CA SER A 104 13.98 10.38 1.57
C SER A 104 13.69 8.94 1.18
N PHE A 105 12.46 8.64 0.77
CA PHE A 105 12.08 7.34 0.25
C PHE A 105 12.80 7.02 -1.07
N TRP A 106 12.83 7.97 -2.00
CA TRP A 106 13.55 7.80 -3.27
C TRP A 106 15.06 7.64 -3.06
N LYS A 107 15.66 8.38 -2.11
CA LYS A 107 17.07 8.24 -1.74
C LYS A 107 17.42 6.90 -1.09
N SER A 108 16.47 6.22 -0.44
CA SER A 108 16.71 4.90 0.17
C SER A 108 16.58 3.75 -0.84
N LEU A 109 16.10 4.03 -2.05
CA LEU A 109 15.84 3.05 -3.11
C LEU A 109 16.87 3.08 -4.25
N ILE A 110 17.76 4.07 -4.25
CA ILE A 110 18.93 4.13 -5.14
C ILE A 110 20.12 3.52 -4.36
N PRO A 111 20.82 2.53 -4.92
CA PRO A 111 21.94 1.86 -4.24
C PRO A 111 23.13 2.79 -3.99
#